data_AF-A0AAW1BMS0-F1
#
_entry.id   AF-A0AAW1BMS0-F1
#
_cell.length_a   1.000
_cell.length_b   1.000
_cell.length_c   1.000
_cell.angle_alpha   90.00
_cell.angle_beta   90.00
_cell.angle_gamma   90.00
#
_symmetry.space_group_name_H-M   'P 1'
#
loop_
_entity.id
_entity.type
_entity.pdbx_description
1 polymer ?
#
loop_
_entity_poly.entity_id
_entity_poly.type
_entity_poly.pdbx_seq_one_letter_code
_entity_poly.pdbx_strand_id
1 'polypeptide(L)'
;MRSWPDRLLIHHFQAGLDSDIRRACAVRGVVGRLVDWFKAAMELEFGLRDRPDVRADRPPARRAPDRSGEGSTQAVPGTTRPKPVFRCFRCNRPGHRAAECGITDLTELTGTPTAIGRPGVTPKRTAEKSRVASQTAQTSFQQLPGDTTPVLHEYEEEGQVEDPMVVYGYDVVPLPDCVSPDPPLHRSEGWFARAGQVWRSVKQALDQATQLIGFVYACYVISVFMEEEDSSKY
;
A
#
# COMPACT_ATOMS: atom_id res chain seq x y z
N MET A 1 -14.99 22.16 -12.45
CA MET A 1 -14.28 21.23 -11.52
C MET A 1 -12.88 21.03 -12.07
N ARG A 2 -11.81 21.17 -11.27
CA ARG A 2 -10.43 20.97 -11.75
C ARG A 2 -10.13 19.47 -11.70
N SER A 3 -10.05 18.81 -12.86
CA SER A 3 -9.56 17.44 -12.95
C SER A 3 -8.06 17.42 -12.63
N TRP A 4 -7.63 16.37 -11.92
CA TRP A 4 -6.21 16.15 -11.67
C TRP A 4 -5.54 15.60 -12.93
N PRO A 5 -4.29 15.97 -13.21
CA PRO A 5 -3.56 15.40 -14.33
C PRO A 5 -3.27 13.91 -14.08
N ASP A 6 -3.46 13.08 -15.11
CA ASP A 6 -3.34 11.62 -15.03
C ASP A 6 -2.04 11.14 -14.39
N ARG A 7 -0.92 11.83 -14.67
CA ARG A 7 0.39 11.48 -14.11
C ARG A 7 0.41 11.52 -12.58
N LEU A 8 -0.28 12.47 -11.96
CA LEU A 8 -0.38 12.54 -10.50
C LEU A 8 -1.27 11.43 -9.94
N LEU A 9 -2.37 11.12 -10.62
CA LEU A 9 -3.24 10.01 -10.22
C LEU A 9 -2.49 8.68 -10.27
N ILE A 10 -1.73 8.44 -11.34
CA ILE A 10 -0.89 7.24 -11.49
C ILE A 10 0.16 7.18 -10.39
N HIS A 11 0.84 8.29 -10.10
CA HIS A 11 1.84 8.33 -9.03
C HIS A 11 1.24 8.00 -7.65
N HIS A 12 0.10 8.60 -7.31
CA HIS A 12 -0.59 8.30 -6.05
C HIS A 12 -1.11 6.86 -6.00
N PHE A 13 -1.61 6.34 -7.12
CA PHE A 13 -2.05 4.95 -7.23
C PHE A 13 -0.88 3.99 -7.02
N GLN A 14 0.24 4.18 -7.72
CA GLN A 14 1.46 3.38 -7.55
C GLN A 14 2.01 3.44 -6.13
N ALA A 15 1.89 4.59 -5.45
CA ALA A 15 2.31 4.73 -4.06
C ALA A 15 1.43 3.92 -3.08
N GLY A 16 0.18 3.67 -3.44
CA GLY A 16 -0.77 2.88 -2.65
C GLY A 16 -0.73 1.37 -2.92
N LEU A 17 -0.10 0.93 -4.02
CA LEU A 17 0.05 -0.50 -4.35
C LEU A 17 1.11 -1.18 -3.48
N ASP A 18 0.90 -2.46 -3.21
CA ASP A 18 1.92 -3.31 -2.59
C ASP A 18 3.20 -3.35 -3.45
N SER A 19 4.35 -3.45 -2.79
CA SER A 19 5.65 -3.42 -3.47
C SER A 19 5.78 -4.51 -4.54
N ASP A 20 5.19 -5.67 -4.31
CA ASP A 20 5.26 -6.82 -5.21
C ASP A 20 4.38 -6.62 -6.44
N ILE A 21 3.16 -6.11 -6.26
CA ILE A 21 2.24 -5.77 -7.37
C ILE A 21 2.86 -4.67 -8.21
N ARG A 22 3.37 -3.60 -7.58
CA ARG A 22 4.03 -2.50 -8.29
C ARG A 22 5.24 -2.98 -9.08
N ARG A 23 6.08 -3.85 -8.50
CA ARG A 23 7.23 -4.45 -9.20
C ARG A 23 6.77 -5.30 -10.39
N ALA A 24 5.73 -6.12 -10.22
CA ALA A 24 5.20 -6.95 -11.28
C ALA A 24 4.59 -6.12 -12.43
N CYS A 25 3.86 -5.05 -12.13
CA CYS A 25 3.39 -4.11 -13.16
C CYS A 25 4.55 -3.42 -13.90
N ALA A 26 5.61 -3.04 -13.19
CA ALA A 26 6.80 -2.44 -13.80
C ALA A 26 7.51 -3.43 -14.74
N VAL A 27 7.67 -4.70 -14.34
CA VAL A 27 8.26 -5.76 -15.19
C VAL A 27 7.40 -6.06 -16.42
N ARG A 28 6.07 -5.98 -16.28
CA ARG A 28 5.14 -6.09 -17.42
C ARG A 28 5.19 -4.88 -18.36
N GLY A 29 5.92 -3.82 -18.01
CA GLY A 29 6.01 -2.62 -18.83
C GLY A 29 4.68 -1.88 -18.92
N VAL A 30 3.88 -1.87 -17.85
CA VAL A 30 2.63 -1.10 -17.83
C VAL A 30 2.98 0.38 -17.79
N VAL A 31 2.94 1.03 -18.95
CA VAL A 31 3.15 2.48 -19.08
C VAL A 31 1.86 3.08 -19.62
N GLY A 32 1.49 4.27 -19.16
CA GLY A 32 0.33 4.97 -19.71
C GLY A 32 -0.76 5.24 -18.69
N ARG A 33 -2.03 5.00 -19.07
CA ARG A 33 -3.21 5.53 -18.38
C ARG A 33 -3.45 4.82 -17.04
N LEU A 34 -4.15 5.50 -16.13
CA LEU A 34 -4.52 4.94 -14.83
C LEU A 34 -5.31 3.62 -14.96
N VAL A 35 -6.16 3.52 -16.00
CA VAL A 35 -6.99 2.33 -16.26
C VAL A 35 -6.12 1.10 -16.53
N ASP A 36 -5.02 1.25 -17.26
CA ASP A 36 -4.12 0.14 -17.60
C ASP A 36 -3.39 -0.35 -16.35
N TRP A 37 -2.93 0.59 -15.52
CA TRP A 37 -2.37 0.31 -14.20
C TRP A 37 -3.35 -0.41 -13.28
N PHE A 38 -4.61 0.02 -13.26
CA PHE A 38 -5.64 -0.60 -12.45
C PHE A 38 -5.96 -2.03 -12.90
N LYS A 39 -6.18 -2.26 -14.21
CA LYS A 39 -6.43 -3.60 -14.75
C LYS A 39 -5.28 -4.55 -14.46
N ALA A 40 -4.04 -4.14 -14.71
CA ALA A 40 -2.86 -4.96 -14.46
C ALA A 40 -2.69 -5.28 -12.96
N ALA A 41 -2.95 -4.31 -12.07
CA ALA A 41 -2.90 -4.53 -10.63
C ALA A 41 -3.97 -5.54 -10.16
N MET A 42 -5.20 -5.44 -10.68
CA MET A 42 -6.29 -6.37 -10.35
C MET A 42 -5.97 -7.79 -10.83
N GLU A 43 -5.50 -7.97 -12.06
CA GLU A 43 -5.10 -9.28 -12.59
C GLU A 43 -4.02 -9.94 -11.73
N LEU A 44 -3.05 -9.15 -11.27
CA LEU A 44 -2.00 -9.63 -10.37
C LEU A 44 -2.54 -9.97 -8.99
N GLU A 45 -3.44 -9.17 -8.42
CA GLU A 45 -4.02 -9.43 -7.10
C GLU A 45 -4.80 -10.76 -7.08
N PHE A 46 -5.58 -11.04 -8.12
CA PHE A 46 -6.28 -12.33 -8.25
C PHE A 46 -5.30 -13.49 -8.48
N GLY A 47 -4.33 -13.32 -9.39
CA GLY A 47 -3.32 -14.34 -9.65
C GLY A 47 -2.42 -14.67 -8.46
N LEU A 48 -2.22 -13.71 -7.53
CA LEU A 48 -1.50 -13.95 -6.28
C LEU A 48 -2.34 -14.70 -5.24
N ARG A 49 -3.66 -14.45 -5.16
CA ARG A 49 -4.55 -15.12 -4.21
C ARG A 49 -4.79 -16.58 -4.56
N ASP A 50 -4.82 -16.91 -5.85
CA ASP A 50 -5.07 -18.27 -6.33
C ASP A 50 -3.82 -19.17 -6.25
N ARG A 51 -2.65 -18.62 -5.93
CA ARG A 51 -1.50 -19.45 -5.55
C ARG A 51 -1.71 -19.93 -4.12
N PRO A 52 -2.03 -21.22 -3.90
CA PRO A 52 -2.03 -21.78 -2.55
C PRO A 52 -0.67 -21.46 -1.94
N ASP A 53 -0.69 -20.93 -0.73
CA ASP A 53 0.47 -20.36 -0.06
C ASP A 53 1.62 -21.38 -0.05
N VAL A 54 2.49 -21.34 -1.06
CA VAL A 54 3.59 -22.32 -1.24
C VAL A 54 4.57 -22.23 -0.06
N ARG A 55 4.44 -21.19 0.78
CA ARG A 55 5.14 -21.07 2.05
C ARG A 55 4.65 -22.04 3.13
N ALA A 56 3.41 -22.53 3.04
CA ALA A 56 2.88 -23.54 3.98
C ALA A 56 3.54 -24.91 3.78
N ASP A 57 4.00 -25.20 2.56
CA ASP A 57 4.69 -26.44 2.21
C ASP A 57 6.21 -26.31 2.20
N ARG A 58 6.78 -25.23 2.76
CA ARG A 58 8.22 -25.22 3.02
C ARG A 58 8.48 -26.35 4.02
N PRO A 59 9.10 -27.46 3.60
CA PRO A 59 9.32 -28.57 4.52
C PRO A 59 10.10 -28.02 5.71
N PRO A 60 9.71 -28.36 6.95
CA PRO A 60 10.38 -27.88 8.15
C PRO A 60 11.86 -28.08 7.92
N ALA A 61 12.62 -26.98 7.94
CA ALA A 61 14.03 -26.98 7.59
C ALA A 61 14.66 -28.20 8.23
N ARG A 62 15.02 -29.21 7.41
CA ARG A 62 15.68 -30.41 7.90
C ARG A 62 16.87 -29.89 8.68
N ARG A 63 16.85 -30.09 10.00
CA ARG A 63 17.96 -29.72 10.88
C ARG A 63 19.20 -30.27 10.20
N ALA A 64 20.08 -29.37 9.76
CA ALA A 64 21.37 -29.79 9.24
C ALA A 64 21.98 -30.68 10.33
N PRO A 65 22.42 -31.91 10.01
CA PRO A 65 23.09 -32.74 10.98
C PRO A 65 24.30 -31.96 11.49
N ASP A 66 24.36 -31.87 12.81
CA ASP A 66 25.40 -31.21 13.57
C ASP A 66 26.75 -31.83 13.16
N ARG A 67 27.42 -31.20 12.21
CA ARG A 67 28.83 -31.49 11.92
C ARG A 67 29.64 -30.67 12.90
N SER A 68 29.74 -31.20 14.11
CA SER A 68 30.86 -31.02 15.01
C SER A 68 32.14 -31.45 14.27
N GLY A 69 32.71 -30.52 13.51
CA GLY A 69 34.02 -30.62 12.90
C GLY A 69 34.88 -29.51 13.48
N GLU A 70 35.67 -29.86 14.50
CA GLU A 70 36.77 -29.05 15.01
C GLU A 70 37.74 -28.74 13.86
N GLY A 71 37.69 -27.51 13.38
CA GLY A 71 38.56 -27.00 12.32
C GLY A 71 39.14 -25.66 12.76
N SER A 72 40.15 -25.75 13.62
CA SER A 72 41.03 -24.64 14.01
C SER A 72 41.53 -23.91 12.77
N THR A 73 41.01 -22.70 12.52
CA THR A 73 41.61 -21.75 11.58
C THR A 73 42.20 -20.61 12.39
N GLN A 74 43.51 -20.46 12.22
CA GLN A 74 44.38 -19.49 12.86
C GLN A 74 43.84 -18.06 12.75
N ALA A 75 44.00 -17.36 13.88
CA ALA A 75 43.67 -15.97 14.07
C ALA A 75 44.48 -15.04 13.15
N VAL A 76 43.79 -14.20 12.39
CA VAL A 76 44.30 -12.91 11.94
C VAL A 76 43.93 -11.88 13.01
N PRO A 77 44.90 -11.20 13.66
CA PRO A 77 44.60 -10.18 14.66
C PRO A 77 44.40 -8.83 13.97
N GLY A 78 43.18 -8.31 14.00
CA GLY A 78 42.95 -6.92 13.59
C GLY A 78 41.48 -6.60 13.37
N THR A 79 40.93 -5.73 14.22
CA THR A 79 39.55 -5.21 14.25
C THR A 79 38.51 -6.12 14.91
N THR A 80 38.50 -6.11 16.23
CA THR A 80 37.39 -6.61 17.06
C THR A 80 36.16 -5.73 16.86
N ARG A 81 35.40 -5.97 15.78
CA ARG A 81 34.03 -5.48 15.70
C ARG A 81 33.27 -6.03 16.93
N PRO A 82 32.54 -5.18 17.68
CA PRO A 82 31.73 -5.66 18.79
C PRO A 82 30.74 -6.68 18.24
N LYS A 83 30.88 -7.96 18.64
CA LYS A 83 29.92 -9.00 18.30
C LYS A 83 28.54 -8.51 18.76
N PRO A 84 27.53 -8.47 17.88
CA PRO A 84 26.19 -8.06 18.27
C PRO A 84 25.69 -9.01 19.35
N VAL A 85 25.57 -8.48 20.58
CA VAL A 85 25.02 -9.23 21.70
C VAL A 85 23.53 -9.34 21.48
N PHE A 86 23.05 -10.54 21.17
CA PHE A 86 21.63 -10.81 21.02
C PHE A 86 20.92 -10.57 22.36
N ARG A 87 19.82 -9.81 22.34
CA ARG A 87 18.99 -9.50 23.51
C ARG A 87 17.61 -10.13 23.34
N CYS A 88 17.05 -10.64 24.43
CA CYS A 88 15.71 -11.20 24.43
C CYS A 88 14.66 -10.11 24.17
N PHE A 89 13.76 -10.33 23.20
CA PHE A 89 12.68 -9.37 22.88
C PHE A 89 11.67 -9.17 24.02
N ARG A 90 11.52 -10.14 24.93
CA ARG A 90 10.57 -10.05 26.05
C ARG A 90 11.12 -9.25 27.23
N CYS A 91 12.37 -9.51 27.63
CA CYS A 91 12.94 -8.94 28.86
C CYS A 91 14.16 -8.03 28.64
N ASN A 92 14.62 -7.90 27.40
CA ASN A 92 15.80 -7.13 26.99
C ASN A 92 17.13 -7.54 27.65
N ARG A 93 17.18 -8.71 28.31
CA ARG A 93 18.43 -9.27 28.87
C ARG A 93 19.20 -10.03 27.79
N PRO A 94 20.54 -9.95 27.77
CA PRO A 94 21.35 -10.73 26.84
C PRO A 94 21.34 -12.22 27.22
N GLY A 95 21.72 -13.09 26.28
CA GLY A 95 22.04 -14.49 26.56
C GLY A 95 20.91 -15.51 26.41
N HIS A 96 19.70 -15.10 26.01
CA HIS A 96 18.62 -16.04 25.68
C HIS A 96 17.69 -15.50 24.59
N ARG A 97 16.95 -16.40 23.93
CA ARG A 97 15.92 -16.06 22.95
C ARG A 97 14.56 -15.86 23.60
N ALA A 98 13.62 -15.20 22.90
CA ALA A 98 12.26 -15.00 23.41
C ALA A 98 11.54 -16.32 23.73
N ALA A 99 11.85 -17.41 23.02
CA ALA A 99 11.32 -18.75 23.26
C ALA A 99 11.88 -19.43 24.54
N GLU A 100 13.04 -18.98 25.02
CA GLU A 100 13.70 -19.47 26.24
C GLU A 100 13.43 -18.55 27.44
N CYS A 101 12.64 -17.49 27.24
CA CYS A 101 12.34 -16.53 28.27
C CYS A 101 11.30 -17.10 29.22
N GLY A 102 11.69 -17.39 30.47
CA GLY A 102 10.78 -17.87 31.52
C GLY A 102 9.74 -16.85 32.00
N ILE A 103 9.73 -15.64 31.42
CA ILE A 103 8.70 -14.64 31.70
C ILE A 103 7.48 -14.97 30.84
N THR A 104 6.50 -15.62 31.46
CA THR A 104 5.21 -15.97 30.86
C THR A 104 4.21 -14.83 30.90
N ASP A 105 4.39 -13.86 31.80
CA ASP A 105 3.43 -12.76 31.99
C ASP A 105 4.11 -11.38 31.94
N LEU A 106 3.63 -10.49 31.06
CA LEU A 106 4.18 -9.13 30.88
C LEU A 106 3.93 -8.21 32.10
N THR A 107 3.08 -8.64 33.03
CA THR A 107 2.69 -7.95 34.25
C THR A 107 3.84 -7.76 35.25
N GLU A 108 4.89 -8.58 35.18
CA GLU A 108 6.08 -8.43 36.04
C GLU A 108 7.12 -7.44 35.47
N LEU A 109 6.98 -7.00 34.22
CA LEU A 109 7.92 -6.07 33.60
C LEU A 109 7.62 -4.59 33.86
N THR A 110 6.52 -4.26 34.52
CA THR A 110 6.21 -2.90 35.00
C THR A 110 6.96 -2.51 36.30
N GLY A 111 8.09 -3.16 36.56
CA GLY A 111 9.10 -2.65 37.49
C GLY A 111 9.66 -1.33 36.98
N THR A 112 9.43 -0.28 37.75
CA THR A 112 9.87 1.12 37.59
C THR A 112 11.17 1.26 36.77
N PRO A 113 11.18 2.03 35.67
CA PRO A 113 12.42 2.28 34.94
C PRO A 113 13.39 2.98 35.88
N THR A 114 14.46 2.27 36.26
CA THR A 114 15.54 2.85 37.06
C THR A 114 16.29 3.81 36.16
N ALA A 115 15.85 5.07 36.19
CA ALA A 115 16.53 6.19 35.57
C ALA A 115 17.86 6.44 36.30
N ILE A 116 18.96 6.00 35.71
CA ILE A 116 20.31 6.42 36.09
C ILE A 116 21.02 6.87 34.81
N GLY A 117 21.14 8.20 34.64
CA GLY A 117 21.98 8.83 33.61
C GLY A 117 21.50 10.20 33.08
N ARG A 118 21.68 11.26 33.88
CA ARG A 118 21.57 12.71 33.55
C ARG A 118 22.76 13.19 32.67
N PRO A 119 22.94 14.51 32.35
CA PRO A 119 22.02 15.56 31.87
C PRO A 119 22.59 16.37 30.67
N GLY A 120 21.74 16.99 29.85
CA GLY A 120 22.22 18.07 28.98
C GLY A 120 21.25 18.53 27.89
N VAL A 121 20.74 19.75 28.06
CA VAL A 121 20.19 20.64 27.03
C VAL A 121 18.75 20.37 26.55
N THR A 122 17.84 21.19 27.08
CA THR A 122 16.53 21.47 26.47
C THR A 122 16.70 22.49 25.34
N PRO A 123 15.76 22.54 24.38
CA PRO A 123 15.00 23.80 24.35
C PRO A 123 13.49 23.58 24.36
N LYS A 124 12.93 24.31 25.32
CA LYS A 124 11.57 24.84 25.44
C LYS A 124 11.04 25.30 24.06
N ARG A 125 9.93 24.74 23.59
CA ARG A 125 9.05 25.46 22.68
C ARG A 125 7.59 25.31 23.12
N THR A 126 7.09 26.46 23.53
CA THR A 126 5.76 26.77 24.04
C THR A 126 4.66 26.48 23.03
N ALA A 127 3.49 26.16 23.59
CA ALA A 127 2.23 25.98 22.91
C ALA A 127 1.71 27.27 22.26
N GLU A 128 1.05 27.13 21.11
CA GLU A 128 0.01 28.05 20.62
C GLU A 128 -0.86 27.28 19.62
N LYS A 129 -2.02 26.76 20.01
CA LYS A 129 -3.33 27.44 20.01
C LYS A 129 -3.64 28.12 18.66
N SER A 130 -4.34 27.41 17.78
CA SER A 130 -5.18 28.05 16.77
C SER A 130 -6.49 27.27 16.61
N ARG A 131 -7.49 27.71 17.38
CA ARG A 131 -8.88 27.73 16.94
C ARG A 131 -9.09 29.14 16.39
N VAL A 132 -9.65 29.29 15.20
CA VAL A 132 -10.61 30.33 14.78
C VAL A 132 -11.02 30.05 13.33
N ALA A 133 -12.34 29.99 13.15
CA ALA A 133 -13.16 30.37 12.01
C ALA A 133 -12.71 30.06 10.56
N SER A 134 -13.59 29.37 9.83
CA SER A 134 -14.37 30.03 8.77
C SER A 134 -15.55 29.15 8.36
N GLN A 135 -16.70 29.43 8.97
CA GLN A 135 -17.98 29.39 8.25
C GLN A 135 -17.98 30.60 7.29
N THR A 136 -18.60 30.43 6.12
CA THR A 136 -19.25 31.44 5.25
C THR A 136 -18.90 31.17 3.79
N ALA A 137 -19.82 30.53 3.08
CA ALA A 137 -20.22 30.91 1.72
C ALA A 137 -21.35 29.98 1.27
N GLN A 138 -22.57 30.30 1.73
CA GLN A 138 -23.75 30.07 0.91
C GLN A 138 -23.64 31.01 -0.29
N THR A 139 -23.54 30.45 -1.49
CA THR A 139 -23.87 31.17 -2.72
C THR A 139 -24.82 30.32 -3.51
N SER A 140 -26.09 30.70 -3.39
CA SER A 140 -27.15 30.50 -4.35
C SER A 140 -26.62 30.75 -5.77
N PHE A 141 -26.76 29.78 -6.66
CA PHE A 141 -26.68 30.02 -8.09
C PHE A 141 -27.87 29.35 -8.77
N GLN A 142 -28.61 30.21 -9.46
CA GLN A 142 -29.87 29.95 -10.15
C GLN A 142 -29.71 28.92 -11.27
N GLN A 143 -30.78 28.17 -11.47
CA GLN A 143 -31.10 27.42 -12.68
C GLN A 143 -31.01 28.30 -13.93
N LEU A 144 -30.47 27.73 -15.01
CA LEU A 144 -30.90 28.01 -16.38
C LEU A 144 -30.73 26.73 -17.22
N PRO A 145 -31.69 26.42 -18.12
CA PRO A 145 -31.67 25.25 -18.98
C PRO A 145 -30.91 25.56 -20.27
N GLY A 146 -30.33 24.54 -20.88
CA GLY A 146 -29.67 24.66 -22.17
C GLY A 146 -29.40 23.29 -22.76
N ASP A 147 -30.40 22.79 -23.48
CA ASP A 147 -30.24 21.73 -24.47
C ASP A 147 -29.03 22.03 -25.36
N THR A 148 -28.10 21.08 -25.43
CA THR A 148 -27.15 21.04 -26.55
C THR A 148 -26.96 19.58 -26.90
N THR A 149 -27.68 19.17 -27.94
CA THR A 149 -27.47 17.94 -28.67
C THR A 149 -26.01 17.88 -29.18
N PRO A 150 -25.27 16.79 -28.93
CA PRO A 150 -24.01 16.58 -29.62
C PRO A 150 -24.30 16.15 -31.07
N VAL A 151 -23.94 17.03 -32.01
CA VAL A 151 -23.82 16.71 -33.43
C VAL A 151 -22.78 15.60 -33.58
N LEU A 152 -23.20 14.47 -34.13
CA LEU A 152 -22.31 13.43 -34.66
C LEU A 152 -21.48 14.06 -35.78
N HIS A 153 -20.20 14.30 -35.50
CA HIS A 153 -19.23 14.56 -36.55
C HIS A 153 -18.70 13.20 -37.00
N GLU A 154 -19.17 12.75 -38.16
CA GLU A 154 -18.49 11.74 -38.96
C GLU A 154 -17.09 12.27 -39.29
N TYR A 155 -16.07 11.54 -38.83
CA TYR A 155 -14.70 11.73 -39.29
C TYR A 155 -14.46 10.69 -40.38
N GLU A 156 -14.45 11.16 -41.62
CA GLU A 156 -13.98 10.42 -42.77
C GLU A 156 -12.47 10.13 -42.60
N GLU A 157 -12.17 8.83 -42.65
CA GLU A 157 -10.90 8.25 -43.08
C GLU A 157 -10.36 8.99 -44.29
N GLU A 158 -9.17 9.59 -44.24
CA GLU A 158 -8.18 9.62 -45.32
C GLU A 158 -6.85 10.17 -44.77
N GLY A 159 -5.72 9.55 -45.12
CA GLY A 159 -4.40 10.16 -44.96
C GLY A 159 -3.35 9.31 -44.29
N GLN A 160 -3.02 8.18 -44.91
CA GLN A 160 -1.76 7.47 -44.70
C GLN A 160 -0.59 8.39 -45.07
N VAL A 161 0.04 9.00 -44.07
CA VAL A 161 1.33 9.66 -44.20
C VAL A 161 2.36 8.73 -43.56
N GLU A 162 3.15 8.08 -44.41
CA GLU A 162 4.34 7.36 -43.98
C GLU A 162 5.36 8.37 -43.45
N ASP A 163 5.47 8.46 -42.13
CA ASP A 163 6.52 9.24 -41.48
C ASP A 163 7.78 8.36 -41.37
N PRO A 164 8.93 8.79 -41.90
CA PRO A 164 10.15 7.99 -41.89
C PRO A 164 10.64 7.76 -40.46
N MET A 165 10.96 6.50 -40.15
CA MET A 165 11.70 6.09 -38.95
C MET A 165 12.96 6.94 -38.79
N VAL A 166 12.90 7.92 -37.89
CA VAL A 166 14.12 8.53 -37.33
C VAL A 166 14.64 7.57 -36.28
N VAL A 167 15.60 6.75 -36.69
CA VAL A 167 16.43 5.92 -35.79
C VAL A 167 17.27 6.89 -34.97
N TYR A 168 16.78 7.27 -33.78
CA TYR A 168 17.61 7.91 -32.77
C TYR A 168 18.60 6.86 -32.26
N GLY A 169 19.82 6.90 -32.77
CA GLY A 169 20.96 6.23 -32.17
C GLY A 169 21.23 6.85 -30.81
N TYR A 170 20.77 6.18 -29.76
CA TYR A 170 21.17 6.48 -28.40
C TYR A 170 22.57 5.92 -28.20
N ASP A 171 23.57 6.79 -28.24
CA ASP A 171 24.89 6.50 -27.71
C ASP A 171 24.74 6.13 -26.23
N VAL A 172 24.98 4.87 -25.92
CA VAL A 172 25.02 4.33 -24.57
C VAL A 172 26.29 4.89 -23.92
N VAL A 173 26.18 6.07 -23.31
CA VAL A 173 27.21 6.58 -22.40
C VAL A 173 27.20 5.68 -21.17
N PRO A 174 28.32 5.01 -20.81
CA PRO A 174 28.40 4.23 -19.58
C PRO A 174 28.16 5.18 -18.40
N LEU A 175 27.04 4.98 -17.71
CA LEU A 175 26.72 5.72 -16.49
C LEU A 175 27.78 5.35 -15.44
N PRO A 176 28.51 6.32 -14.84
CA PRO A 176 29.47 6.01 -13.79
C PRO A 176 28.74 5.36 -12.61
N ASP A 177 29.38 4.36 -12.00
CA ASP A 177 28.86 3.56 -10.90
C ASP A 177 28.38 4.44 -9.74
N CYS A 178 27.09 4.78 -9.76
CA CYS A 178 26.39 5.40 -8.66
C CYS A 178 26.24 4.34 -7.57
N VAL A 179 27.23 4.28 -6.67
CA VAL A 179 27.10 3.60 -5.37
C VAL A 179 26.04 4.37 -4.58
N SER A 180 24.79 3.97 -4.79
CA SER A 180 23.63 4.48 -4.08
C SER A 180 23.70 3.96 -2.64
N PRO A 181 23.81 4.82 -1.61
CA PRO A 181 23.75 4.36 -0.23
C PRO A 181 22.38 3.73 0.02
N ASP A 182 22.36 2.46 0.40
CA ASP A 182 21.13 1.74 0.76
C ASP A 182 20.34 2.56 1.79
N PRO A 183 19.09 2.97 1.48
CA PRO A 183 18.27 3.67 2.45
C PRO A 183 17.96 2.74 3.63
N PRO A 184 18.00 3.24 4.88
CA PRO A 184 17.76 2.43 6.06
C PRO A 184 16.33 1.86 6.06
N LEU A 185 16.23 0.55 5.79
CA LEU A 185 15.01 -0.26 5.69
C LEU A 185 14.26 -0.47 7.03
N HIS A 186 14.33 0.47 7.98
CA HIS A 186 13.96 0.19 9.37
C HIS A 186 12.85 1.10 9.92
N ARG A 187 11.78 1.40 9.14
CA ARG A 187 10.62 2.12 9.73
C ARG A 187 9.28 2.15 8.98
N SER A 188 8.87 1.10 8.26
CA SER A 188 7.55 1.12 7.57
C SER A 188 6.54 0.05 8.01
N GLU A 189 6.92 -0.93 8.83
CA GLU A 189 6.05 -2.08 9.17
C GLU A 189 4.74 -1.69 9.90
N GLY A 190 4.70 -0.54 10.59
CA GLY A 190 3.50 -0.09 11.32
C GLY A 190 2.42 0.58 10.47
N TRP A 191 2.74 1.06 9.26
CA TRP A 191 1.78 1.79 8.41
C TRP A 191 0.88 0.85 7.62
N PHE A 192 1.43 -0.24 7.10
CA PHE A 192 0.68 -1.25 6.33
C PHE A 192 -0.38 -1.96 7.18
N ALA A 193 -0.08 -2.24 8.46
CA ALA A 193 -1.06 -2.83 9.37
C ALA A 193 -2.30 -1.94 9.60
N ARG A 194 -2.12 -0.62 9.65
CA ARG A 194 -3.23 0.34 9.80
C ARG A 194 -3.99 0.51 8.50
N ALA A 195 -3.30 0.58 7.36
CA ALA A 195 -3.93 0.67 6.04
C ALA A 195 -4.81 -0.56 5.75
N GLY A 196 -4.33 -1.77 6.08
CA GLY A 196 -5.10 -3.00 5.90
C GLY A 196 -6.34 -3.11 6.81
N GLN A 197 -6.35 -2.45 7.97
CA GLN A 197 -7.55 -2.38 8.81
C GLN A 197 -8.60 -1.42 8.21
N VAL A 198 -8.17 -0.25 7.75
CA VAL A 198 -9.06 0.72 7.09
C VAL A 198 -9.67 0.13 5.82
N TRP A 199 -8.87 -0.56 5.00
CA TRP A 199 -9.37 -1.19 3.77
C TRP A 199 -10.43 -2.27 4.05
N ARG A 200 -10.24 -3.09 5.09
CA ARG A 200 -11.25 -4.08 5.51
C ARG A 200 -12.54 -3.42 5.95
N SER A 201 -12.48 -2.34 6.73
CA SER A 201 -13.66 -1.58 7.13
C SER A 201 -14.38 -0.93 5.94
N VAL A 202 -13.64 -0.38 4.98
CA VAL A 202 -14.20 0.20 3.75
C VAL A 202 -14.87 -0.88 2.90
N LYS A 203 -14.23 -2.04 2.73
CA LYS A 203 -14.80 -3.17 2.00
C LYS A 203 -16.10 -3.66 2.64
N GLN A 204 -16.12 -3.80 3.97
CA GLN A 204 -17.31 -4.21 4.69
C GLN A 204 -18.45 -3.19 4.56
N ALA A 205 -18.14 -1.89 4.61
CA ALA A 205 -19.14 -0.84 4.39
C ALA A 205 -19.69 -0.84 2.96
N LEU A 206 -18.84 -1.10 1.96
CA LEU A 206 -19.24 -1.27 0.56
C LEU A 206 -20.17 -2.46 0.37
N ASP A 207 -19.82 -3.64 0.90
CA ASP A 207 -20.67 -4.84 0.83
C ASP A 207 -22.04 -4.57 1.48
N GLN A 208 -22.06 -3.88 2.63
CA GLN A 208 -23.31 -3.52 3.30
C GLN A 208 -24.14 -2.53 2.48
N ALA A 209 -23.51 -1.52 1.86
CA ALA A 209 -24.20 -0.58 0.99
C ALA A 209 -24.81 -1.28 -0.24
N THR A 210 -24.07 -2.21 -0.86
CA THR A 210 -24.56 -3.00 -1.99
C THR A 210 -25.77 -3.85 -1.61
N GLN A 211 -25.78 -4.46 -0.43
CA GLN A 211 -26.95 -5.20 0.07
C GLN A 211 -28.17 -4.29 0.26
N LEU A 212 -28.00 -3.09 0.81
CA LEU A 212 -29.09 -2.13 0.98
C LEU A 212 -29.65 -1.65 -0.35
N ILE A 213 -28.78 -1.36 -1.33
CA ILE A 213 -29.21 -0.97 -2.68
C ILE A 213 -30.01 -2.11 -3.33
N GLY A 214 -29.54 -3.35 -3.21
CA GLY A 214 -30.25 -4.52 -3.71
C GLY A 214 -31.62 -4.70 -3.05
N PHE A 215 -31.72 -4.47 -1.74
CA PHE A 215 -32.98 -4.54 -1.01
C PHE A 215 -33.97 -3.46 -1.46
N VAL A 216 -33.53 -2.20 -1.58
CA VAL A 216 -34.37 -1.09 -2.06
C VAL A 216 -34.86 -1.37 -3.48
N TYR A 217 -33.99 -1.88 -4.34
CA TYR A 217 -34.36 -2.25 -5.71
C TYR A 217 -35.40 -3.38 -5.74
N ALA A 218 -35.25 -4.41 -4.90
CA ALA A 218 -36.23 -5.48 -4.79
C ALA A 218 -37.59 -4.96 -4.31
N CYS A 219 -37.62 -4.09 -3.29
CA CYS A 219 -38.86 -3.44 -2.84
C CYS A 219 -39.51 -2.62 -3.95
N TYR A 220 -38.73 -1.84 -4.70
CA TYR A 220 -39.21 -1.06 -5.83
C TYR A 220 -39.86 -1.95 -6.89
N VAL A 221 -39.20 -3.04 -7.29
CA VAL A 221 -39.75 -3.99 -8.28
C VAL A 221 -41.07 -4.59 -7.80
N ILE A 222 -41.16 -4.99 -6.52
CA ILE A 222 -42.40 -5.53 -5.95
C ILE A 222 -43.51 -4.47 -5.96
N SER A 223 -43.21 -3.23 -5.59
CA SER A 223 -44.19 -2.13 -5.62
C SER A 223 -44.72 -1.86 -7.02
N VAL A 224 -43.84 -1.82 -8.03
CA VAL A 224 -44.24 -1.64 -9.43
C VAL A 224 -45.13 -2.78 -9.91
N PHE A 225 -44.78 -4.03 -9.57
CA PHE A 225 -45.60 -5.19 -9.92
C PHE A 225 -46.99 -5.17 -9.27
N MET A 226 -47.07 -4.71 -8.01
CA MET A 226 -48.35 -4.60 -7.32
C MET A 226 -49.26 -3.52 -7.91
N GLU A 227 -48.69 -2.40 -8.39
CA GLU A 227 -49.47 -1.35 -9.05
C GLU A 227 -50.05 -1.79 -10.42
N GLU A 228 -49.33 -2.64 -11.17
CA GLU A 228 -49.85 -3.18 -12.44
C GLU A 228 -51.03 -4.16 -12.25
N GLU A 229 -51.00 -5.00 -11.22
CA GLU A 229 -52.11 -5.94 -10.95
C GLU A 229 -53.42 -5.22 -10.56
N ASP A 230 -53.31 -4.14 -9.80
CA ASP A 230 -54.48 -3.34 -9.41
C ASP A 230 -55.06 -2.53 -10.58
N SER A 231 -54.22 -2.12 -11.54
CA SER A 231 -54.69 -1.40 -12.73
C SER A 231 -55.37 -2.30 -13.76
N SER A 232 -55.22 -3.62 -13.69
CA SER A 232 -55.84 -4.57 -14.63
C SER A 232 -57.30 -4.90 -14.33
N LYS A 233 -57.85 -4.47 -13.19
CA LYS A 233 -59.22 -4.82 -12.74
C LYS A 233 -60.28 -3.74 -12.98
N TYR A 234 -59.90 -2.59 -13.52
CA TYR A 234 -60.79 -1.47 -13.87
C TYR A 234 -60.76 -1.20 -15.37
#